data_AF-A0A3A1Y8D9-F1
#
_entry.id   AF-A0A3A1Y8D9-F1
#
_cell.length_a   1.000
_cell.length_b   1.000
_cell.length_c   1.000
_cell.angle_alpha   90.00
_cell.angle_beta   90.00
_cell.angle_gamma   90.00
#
_symmetry.space_group_name_H-M   'P 1'
#
loop_
_entity.id
_entity.type
_entity.pdbx_description
1 polymer ?
#
loop_
_entity_poly.entity_id
_entity_poly.type
_entity_poly.pdbx_seq_one_letter_code
_entity_poly.pdbx_strand_id
1 'polypeptide(L)'
;MQVKNIFIATILGLTLSSVMTPASFANTDTSTSSSQQQVQTPKAPELFLDGYTLERTNVLEVDGVKVYSGLFTNGLIQQVLIRVSPETVPMTVYNVNSLSVQAPTDMSAEVINQVLESYALSQRVTK
;
A
#
# COMPACT_ATOMS: atom_id res chain seq x y z
N MET A 1 -39.02 39.25 0.78
CA MET A 1 -38.15 38.70 -0.29
C MET A 1 -36.96 39.64 -0.48
N GLN A 2 -35.82 39.31 0.10
CA GLN A 2 -34.51 39.76 -0.37
C GLN A 2 -33.99 38.65 -1.31
N VAL A 3 -33.27 38.92 -2.39
CA VAL A 3 -31.86 39.32 -2.37
C VAL A 3 -31.53 40.21 -3.59
N LYS A 4 -30.78 41.27 -3.32
CA LYS A 4 -30.26 42.27 -4.26
C LYS A 4 -28.75 42.10 -4.29
N ASN A 5 -28.19 41.61 -5.39
CA ASN A 5 -26.73 41.65 -5.59
C ASN A 5 -26.41 42.24 -6.96
N ILE A 6 -25.59 43.29 -6.87
CA ILE A 6 -25.26 44.29 -7.88
C ILE A 6 -24.07 43.80 -8.70
N PHE A 7 -24.14 44.03 -10.02
CA PHE A 7 -23.05 43.96 -10.99
C PHE A 7 -21.92 44.94 -10.59
N ILE A 8 -20.67 44.47 -10.53
CA ILE A 8 -19.50 45.36 -10.59
C ILE A 8 -18.45 44.72 -11.51
N ALA A 9 -18.28 45.32 -12.68
CA ALA A 9 -17.14 45.15 -13.57
C ALA A 9 -16.25 46.40 -13.44
N THR A 10 -14.94 46.24 -13.27
CA THR A 10 -13.96 47.36 -13.32
C THR A 10 -12.60 46.76 -13.71
N ILE A 11 -12.20 46.82 -15.00
CA ILE A 11 -11.27 47.80 -15.63
C ILE A 11 -9.87 47.72 -15.02
N LEU A 12 -8.93 47.03 -15.68
CA LEU A 12 -7.92 47.57 -16.62
C LEU A 12 -6.92 48.53 -15.96
N GLY A 13 -5.70 48.03 -15.72
CA GLY A 13 -4.55 48.82 -15.29
C GLY A 13 -3.32 48.47 -16.13
N LEU A 14 -3.11 49.23 -17.20
CA LEU A 14 -1.87 49.28 -17.97
C LEU A 14 -0.80 50.03 -17.16
N THR A 15 0.35 49.40 -16.92
CA THR A 15 1.58 50.13 -16.62
C THR A 15 2.68 49.61 -17.54
N LEU A 16 2.90 50.33 -18.64
CA LEU A 16 4.17 50.34 -19.36
C LEU A 16 5.18 51.11 -18.51
N SER A 17 6.41 50.59 -18.34
CA SER A 17 7.66 51.35 -18.48
C SER A 17 8.87 50.42 -18.31
N SER A 18 9.66 50.40 -19.37
CA SER A 18 10.94 49.74 -19.67
C SER A 18 12.10 50.08 -18.75
N VAL A 19 13.06 49.15 -18.55
CA VAL A 19 14.51 49.42 -18.74
C VAL A 19 15.38 48.14 -18.77
N MET A 20 16.34 48.14 -19.71
CA MET A 20 17.71 47.62 -19.67
C MET A 20 18.00 46.11 -19.57
N THR A 21 18.55 45.57 -20.66
CA THR A 21 19.50 44.44 -20.65
C THR A 21 20.87 44.88 -20.12
N PRO A 22 21.61 43.98 -19.46
CA PRO A 22 22.83 43.49 -20.10
C PRO A 22 23.01 41.97 -19.98
N ALA A 23 23.70 41.41 -20.98
CA ALA A 23 24.21 40.05 -20.98
C ALA A 23 25.21 39.84 -19.82
N SER A 24 25.19 38.67 -19.19
CA SER A 24 26.34 38.17 -18.44
C SER A 24 26.44 36.65 -18.45
N PHE A 25 27.71 36.26 -18.37
CA PHE A 25 28.37 35.03 -18.72
C PHE A 25 28.00 33.81 -17.85
N ALA A 26 28.39 32.65 -18.37
CA ALA A 26 28.16 31.32 -17.83
C ALA A 26 28.50 31.17 -16.33
N ASN A 27 27.54 30.68 -15.56
CA ASN A 27 27.82 29.89 -14.37
C ASN A 27 27.76 28.42 -14.77
N THR A 28 28.91 27.75 -14.64
CA THR A 28 28.99 26.30 -14.62
C THR A 28 28.39 25.86 -13.28
N ASP A 29 27.07 25.67 -13.26
CA ASP A 29 26.44 24.95 -12.16
C ASP A 29 26.78 23.48 -12.33
N THR A 30 27.82 23.09 -11.60
CA THR A 30 28.12 21.71 -11.27
C THR A 30 26.80 21.06 -10.89
N SER A 31 26.33 20.16 -11.74
CA SER A 31 25.19 19.29 -11.44
C SER A 31 25.61 18.36 -10.31
N THR A 32 25.64 18.88 -9.08
CA THR A 32 25.41 18.05 -7.90
C THR A 32 23.98 17.57 -8.04
N SER A 33 23.82 16.44 -8.72
CA SER A 33 22.64 15.59 -8.60
C SER A 33 22.52 15.24 -7.13
N SER A 34 21.87 16.10 -6.36
CA SER A 34 21.34 15.78 -5.05
C SER A 34 20.42 14.59 -5.27
N SER A 35 20.96 13.40 -5.02
CA SER A 35 20.23 12.16 -5.01
C SER A 35 19.23 12.31 -3.88
N GLN A 36 18.01 12.74 -4.21
CA GLN A 36 16.89 12.62 -3.31
C GLN A 36 16.78 11.11 -3.05
N GLN A 37 17.27 10.68 -1.89
CA GLN A 37 16.97 9.37 -1.34
C GLN A 37 15.46 9.32 -1.19
N GLN A 38 14.82 8.80 -2.23
CA GLN A 38 13.43 8.45 -2.22
C GLN A 38 13.33 7.35 -1.18
N VAL A 39 12.88 7.73 0.02
CA VAL A 39 12.54 6.79 1.09
C VAL A 39 11.51 5.86 0.47
N GLN A 40 11.94 4.67 0.05
CA GLN A 40 11.04 3.66 -0.49
C GLN A 40 10.15 3.23 0.66
N THR A 41 8.97 3.84 0.76
CA THR A 41 7.93 3.34 1.64
C THR A 41 7.69 1.88 1.27
N PRO A 42 7.77 0.92 2.21
CA PRO A 42 7.55 -0.48 1.91
C PRO A 42 6.19 -0.64 1.23
N LYS A 43 6.19 -1.11 -0.02
CA LYS A 43 4.96 -1.36 -0.78
C LYS A 43 4.25 -2.56 -0.17
N ALA A 44 2.93 -2.47 0.00
CA ALA A 44 2.13 -3.61 0.47
C ALA A 44 2.21 -4.79 -0.53
N PRO A 45 2.25 -6.04 -0.04
CA PRO A 45 2.20 -7.21 -0.91
C PRO A 45 0.88 -7.33 -1.66
N GLU A 46 0.95 -7.88 -2.86
CA GLU A 46 -0.24 -8.28 -3.60
C GLU A 46 -0.81 -9.57 -3.02
N LEU A 47 -2.11 -9.57 -2.75
CA LEU A 47 -2.86 -10.73 -2.26
C LEU A 47 -3.69 -11.30 -3.41
N PHE A 48 -3.03 -12.12 -4.22
CA PHE A 48 -3.63 -12.84 -5.33
C PHE A 48 -3.33 -14.33 -5.22
N LEU A 49 -4.33 -15.15 -5.53
CA LEU A 49 -4.23 -16.60 -5.56
C LEU A 49 -4.99 -17.12 -6.78
N ASP A 50 -4.27 -17.78 -7.68
CA ASP A 50 -4.84 -18.24 -8.95
C ASP A 50 -5.96 -19.27 -8.73
N GLY A 51 -7.06 -19.12 -9.46
CA GLY A 51 -8.24 -19.97 -9.33
C GLY A 51 -9.08 -19.74 -8.06
N TYR A 52 -8.78 -18.71 -7.26
CA TYR A 52 -9.59 -18.35 -6.09
C TYR A 52 -10.09 -16.91 -6.14
N THR A 53 -11.25 -16.65 -5.53
CA THR A 53 -11.81 -15.31 -5.31
C THR A 53 -11.39 -14.79 -3.95
N LEU A 54 -10.86 -13.56 -3.90
CA LEU A 54 -10.55 -12.87 -2.66
C LEU A 54 -11.83 -12.35 -2.00
N GLU A 55 -12.14 -12.85 -0.81
CA GLU A 55 -13.35 -12.50 -0.05
C GLU A 55 -13.08 -11.36 0.93
N ARG A 56 -11.97 -11.45 1.69
CA ARG A 56 -11.63 -10.47 2.74
C ARG A 56 -10.13 -10.31 2.87
N THR A 57 -9.66 -9.10 3.08
CA THR A 57 -8.26 -8.82 3.46
C THR A 57 -8.17 -8.39 4.92
N ASN A 58 -7.01 -8.63 5.52
CA ASN A 58 -6.69 -8.13 6.85
C ASN A 58 -5.21 -7.71 6.89
N VAL A 59 -4.90 -6.78 7.79
CA VAL A 59 -3.52 -6.37 8.09
C VAL A 59 -3.39 -6.36 9.61
N LEU A 60 -2.55 -7.25 10.13
CA LEU A 60 -2.19 -7.29 11.55
C LEU A 60 -0.80 -6.69 11.73
N GLU A 61 -0.58 -6.02 12.85
CA GLU A 61 0.76 -5.58 13.26
C GLU A 61 1.23 -6.49 14.39
N VAL A 62 2.29 -7.24 14.15
CA VAL A 62 2.86 -8.21 15.08
C VAL A 62 4.34 -7.89 15.20
N ASP A 63 4.81 -7.61 16.42
CA ASP A 63 6.20 -7.24 16.71
C ASP A 63 6.72 -6.06 15.85
N GLY A 64 5.85 -5.12 15.50
CA GLY A 64 6.16 -3.97 14.64
C GLY A 64 6.25 -4.28 13.15
N VAL A 65 5.94 -5.52 12.75
CA VAL A 65 5.87 -5.96 11.35
C VAL A 65 4.41 -6.06 10.91
N LYS A 66 4.10 -5.52 9.73
CA LYS A 66 2.76 -5.65 9.12
C LYS A 66 2.63 -7.00 8.41
N VAL A 67 1.68 -7.80 8.88
CA VAL A 67 1.28 -9.07 8.31
C VAL A 67 0.01 -8.86 7.51
N TYR A 68 0.12 -8.99 6.19
CA TYR A 68 -0.99 -8.87 5.27
C TYR A 68 -1.57 -10.24 4.98
N SER A 69 -2.89 -10.38 5.07
CA SER A 69 -3.55 -11.64 4.77
C SER A 69 -4.78 -11.43 3.89
N GLY A 70 -5.09 -12.46 3.11
CA GLY A 70 -6.34 -12.55 2.36
C GLY A 70 -7.01 -13.89 2.65
N LEU A 71 -8.33 -13.86 2.85
CA LEU A 71 -9.20 -15.02 2.85
C LEU A 71 -9.79 -15.17 1.45
N PHE A 72 -9.60 -16.35 0.87
CA PHE A 72 -9.94 -16.71 -0.49
C PHE A 72 -10.89 -17.90 -0.51
N THR A 73 -11.71 -18.01 -1.56
CA THR A 73 -12.58 -19.17 -1.79
C THR A 73 -12.49 -19.68 -3.22
N ASN A 74 -12.64 -21.00 -3.39
CA ASN A 74 -12.89 -21.65 -4.67
C ASN A 74 -14.13 -22.55 -4.50
N GLY A 75 -15.30 -21.94 -4.68
CA GLY A 75 -16.58 -22.58 -4.40
C GLY A 75 -16.75 -22.87 -2.91
N LEU A 76 -16.46 -24.10 -2.49
CA LEU A 76 -16.63 -24.59 -1.12
C LEU A 76 -15.33 -24.59 -0.30
N ILE A 77 -14.17 -24.46 -0.94
CA ILE A 77 -12.86 -24.56 -0.28
C ILE A 77 -12.38 -23.16 0.08
N GLN A 78 -12.00 -22.97 1.35
CA GLN A 78 -11.40 -21.72 1.82
C GLN A 78 -9.88 -21.84 1.89
N GLN A 79 -9.20 -20.75 1.53
CA GLN A 79 -7.76 -20.62 1.66
C GLN A 79 -7.39 -19.27 2.27
N VAL A 80 -6.43 -19.24 3.19
CA VAL A 80 -5.84 -18.00 3.70
C VAL A 80 -4.43 -17.86 3.14
N LEU A 81 -4.12 -16.74 2.49
CA LEU A 81 -2.77 -16.38 2.06
C LEU A 81 -2.24 -15.30 2.99
N ILE A 82 -1.04 -15.49 3.53
CA ILE A 82 -0.35 -14.56 4.42
C ILE A 82 0.95 -14.10 3.77
N ARG A 83 1.23 -12.80 3.76
CA ARG A 83 2.45 -12.18 3.25
C ARG A 83 2.90 -11.04 4.15
N VAL A 84 4.20 -10.83 4.26
CA VAL A 84 4.80 -9.72 5.04
C VAL A 84 5.44 -8.65 4.15
N SER A 85 5.84 -9.03 2.94
CA SER A 85 6.51 -8.15 1.98
C SER A 85 6.11 -8.51 0.54
N PRO A 86 6.29 -7.60 -0.42
CA PRO A 86 6.03 -7.88 -1.83
C PRO A 86 7.09 -8.80 -2.46
N GLU A 87 8.19 -9.06 -1.76
CA GLU A 87 9.26 -9.94 -2.21
C GLU A 87 8.81 -11.40 -2.21
N THR A 88 9.39 -12.19 -3.10
CA THR A 88 9.08 -13.63 -3.17
C THR A 88 9.85 -14.36 -2.07
N VAL A 89 9.13 -14.84 -1.06
CA VAL A 89 9.68 -15.65 0.03
C VAL A 89 9.18 -17.11 -0.06
N PRO A 90 9.91 -18.09 0.49
CA PRO A 90 9.44 -19.47 0.55
C PRO A 90 8.15 -19.59 1.38
N MET A 91 7.11 -20.17 0.78
CA MET A 91 5.80 -20.33 1.41
C MET A 91 5.56 -21.80 1.78
N THR A 92 4.97 -22.03 2.94
CA THR A 92 4.50 -23.34 3.40
C THR A 92 2.97 -23.37 3.41
N VAL A 93 2.39 -24.51 3.03
CA VAL A 93 0.95 -24.76 3.07
C VAL A 93 0.61 -25.63 4.28
N TYR A 94 -0.24 -25.11 5.15
CA TYR A 94 -0.79 -25.78 6.31
C TYR A 94 -2.25 -26.15 6.02
N ASN A 95 -2.54 -27.45 5.93
CA ASN A 95 -3.90 -27.94 5.77
C ASN A 95 -4.49 -28.22 7.15
N VAL A 96 -5.49 -27.45 7.56
CA VAL A 96 -6.14 -27.56 8.86
C VAL A 96 -7.64 -27.78 8.64
N ASN A 97 -8.09 -29.03 8.78
CA ASN A 97 -9.46 -29.43 8.46
C ASN A 97 -9.84 -29.08 7.01
N SER A 98 -10.85 -28.24 6.81
CA SER A 98 -11.34 -27.75 5.51
C SER A 98 -10.70 -26.44 5.06
N LEU A 99 -9.66 -25.98 5.75
CA LEU A 99 -8.96 -24.73 5.48
C LEU A 99 -7.52 -25.01 5.04
N SER A 100 -7.12 -24.39 3.93
CA SER A 100 -5.71 -24.32 3.54
C SER A 100 -5.15 -22.96 3.97
N VAL A 101 -3.96 -22.93 4.58
CA VAL A 101 -3.28 -21.69 4.96
C VAL A 101 -1.92 -21.68 4.30
N GLN A 102 -1.65 -20.68 3.47
CA GLN A 102 -0.36 -20.47 2.84
C GLN A 102 0.33 -19.28 3.50
N ALA A 103 1.45 -19.54 4.18
CA ALA A 103 2.19 -18.52 4.94
C ALA A 103 3.71 -18.64 4.71
N PRO A 104 4.50 -17.59 5.00
CA PRO A 104 5.96 -17.68 4.95
C PRO A 104 6.48 -18.82 5.84
N THR A 105 7.54 -19.49 5.39
CA THR A 105 8.08 -20.68 6.07
C THR A 105 8.70 -20.37 7.43
N ASP A 106 9.16 -19.14 7.61
CA ASP A 106 9.74 -18.59 8.83
C ASP A 106 8.69 -18.02 9.81
N MET A 107 7.41 -17.98 9.41
CA MET A 107 6.34 -17.47 10.25
C MET A 107 5.94 -18.49 11.33
N SER A 108 5.82 -18.04 12.58
CA SER A 108 5.44 -18.91 13.70
C SER A 108 3.95 -19.27 13.67
N ALA A 109 3.61 -20.42 14.27
CA ALA A 109 2.24 -20.89 14.38
C ALA A 109 1.34 -19.90 15.15
N GLU A 110 1.88 -19.20 16.15
CA GLU A 110 1.15 -18.19 16.92
C GLU A 110 0.69 -17.04 16.03
N VAL A 111 1.56 -16.51 15.18
CA VAL A 111 1.23 -15.42 14.24
C VAL A 111 0.18 -15.89 13.24
N ILE A 112 0.33 -17.10 12.70
CA ILE A 112 -0.67 -17.69 11.81
C ILE A 112 -2.02 -17.81 12.52
N ASN A 113 -2.04 -18.28 13.76
CA ASN A 113 -3.27 -18.44 14.54
C ASN A 113 -3.94 -17.10 14.86
N GLN A 114 -3.17 -16.03 15.11
CA GLN A 114 -3.71 -14.67 15.26
C GLN A 114 -4.37 -14.19 13.96
N VAL A 115 -3.76 -14.47 12.80
CA VAL A 115 -4.38 -14.17 11.50
C VAL A 115 -5.69 -14.94 11.33
N LEU A 116 -5.73 -16.24 11.65
CA LEU A 116 -6.95 -17.04 11.56
C LEU A 116 -8.06 -16.51 12.49
N GLU A 117 -7.71 -16.14 13.71
CA GLU A 117 -8.63 -15.54 14.67
C GLU A 117 -9.21 -14.22 14.15
N SER A 118 -8.42 -13.41 13.45
CA SER A 118 -8.86 -12.16 12.84
C SER A 118 -9.97 -12.35 11.77
N TYR A 119 -10.08 -13.55 11.19
CA TYR A 119 -11.15 -13.93 10.27
C TYR A 119 -12.32 -14.64 10.94
N ALA A 120 -12.30 -14.77 12.27
CA ALA A 120 -13.20 -15.59 13.08
C ALA A 120 -13.16 -17.08 12.71
N LEU A 121 -12.00 -17.57 12.25
CA LEU A 121 -11.77 -18.98 11.95
C LEU A 121 -11.34 -19.71 13.23
N SER A 122 -11.91 -20.88 13.49
CA SER A 122 -11.64 -21.70 14.69
C SER A 122 -10.50 -22.70 14.48
N GLN A 123 -10.06 -22.91 13.24
CA GLN A 123 -8.93 -23.76 12.89
C GLN A 123 -7.63 -23.22 13.51
N ARG A 124 -6.74 -24.11 13.92
CA ARG A 124 -5.45 -23.75 14.52
C ARG A 124 -4.32 -24.57 13.92
N VAL A 125 -3.23 -23.91 13.58
CA VAL A 125 -1.95 -24.53 13.21
C VAL A 125 -1.20 -24.86 14.51
N THR A 126 -0.70 -26.09 14.62
CA THR A 126 -0.03 -26.62 15.83
C THR A 126 1.46 -26.91 15.62
N LYS A 127 1.98 -26.65 14.42
CA LYS A 127 3.34 -26.99 14.00
C LYS A 127 4.17 -25.73 13.81
#